data_AF-A0A922A1W8-F1
#
_entry.id   AF-A0A922A1W8-F1
#
_cell.length_a   1.000
_cell.length_b   1.000
_cell.length_c   1.000
_cell.angle_alpha   90.00
_cell.angle_beta   90.00
_cell.angle_gamma   90.00
#
_symmetry.space_group_name_H-M   'P 1'
#
loop_
_entity.id
_entity.type
_entity.pdbx_description
1 polymer ?
#
loop_
_entity_poly.entity_id
_entity_poly.type
_entity_poly.pdbx_seq_one_letter_code
_entity_poly.pdbx_strand_id
1 'polypeptide(L)'
;MDRFVQLRRLFLSHCKKLKKIEVLPPNIEFVDATGCTSLESFPDISKRFEFNTSNLSELHSIDLSGCSKMLVNVGSHVAAILRPQKRFWDQSCGLLFPGNKIPNWFDHCKETSSSCSSDIFIELLNPSVINGILTCAVFTYTGHEVEIDQRFLISITVNYDGRRLGIIDKLVYLKASDGQHVWLAFYDLEPFTLAKGSLQIRFECNSNGILLKHCGVHLVRNDEKNARSYYSDYSDSENDDDEECYSHSEDDDDEEYYSMDDNLEDGDKD
;
A
#
# COMPACT_ATOMS: atom_id res chain seq x y z
N MET A 1 -16.82 22.93 -6.11
CA MET A 1 -16.98 22.16 -7.37
C MET A 1 -17.75 20.89 -6.98
N ASP A 2 -19.04 21.03 -6.66
CA ASP A 2 -19.76 20.08 -5.79
C ASP A 2 -20.96 19.47 -6.52
N ARG A 3 -20.69 18.84 -7.66
CA ARG A 3 -21.70 18.11 -8.41
C ARG A 3 -21.76 16.66 -7.93
N PHE A 4 -22.95 16.07 -7.95
CA PHE A 4 -23.18 14.67 -7.60
C PHE A 4 -22.78 14.30 -6.15
N VAL A 5 -22.99 15.20 -5.19
CA VAL A 5 -22.69 14.98 -3.75
C VAL A 5 -23.45 13.80 -3.12
N GLN A 6 -24.51 13.31 -3.76
CA GLN A 6 -25.25 12.13 -3.34
C GLN A 6 -24.75 10.84 -4.00
N LEU A 7 -23.88 10.90 -5.00
CA LEU A 7 -23.35 9.72 -5.66
C LEU A 7 -22.39 9.00 -4.72
N ARG A 8 -22.71 7.75 -4.38
CA ARG A 8 -21.90 6.85 -3.54
C ARG A 8 -21.16 5.79 -4.32
N ARG A 9 -21.73 5.32 -5.44
CA ARG A 9 -21.18 4.21 -6.20
C ARG A 9 -21.12 4.59 -7.68
N LEU A 10 -19.98 4.38 -8.31
CA LEU A 10 -19.74 4.67 -9.72
C LEU A 10 -19.33 3.39 -10.44
N PHE A 11 -20.14 2.95 -11.41
CA PHE A 11 -19.90 1.75 -12.21
C PHE A 11 -19.60 2.16 -13.66
N LEU A 12 -18.39 1.85 -14.12
CA LEU A 12 -17.85 2.19 -15.45
C LEU A 12 -17.28 0.94 -16.16
N SER A 13 -17.61 -0.25 -15.69
CA SER A 13 -17.05 -1.51 -16.16
C SER A 13 -17.15 -1.64 -17.69
N HIS A 14 -16.07 -2.11 -18.31
CA HIS A 14 -15.92 -2.35 -19.74
C HIS A 14 -16.14 -1.13 -20.64
N CYS A 15 -15.97 0.09 -20.12
CA CYS A 15 -15.90 1.31 -20.94
C CYS A 15 -14.58 1.38 -21.73
N LYS A 16 -14.43 0.55 -22.77
CA LYS A 16 -13.19 0.36 -23.53
C LYS A 16 -12.61 1.61 -24.20
N LYS A 17 -13.41 2.68 -24.35
CA LYS A 17 -12.98 3.98 -24.90
C LYS A 17 -12.65 5.02 -23.81
N LEU A 18 -12.94 4.74 -22.55
CA LEU A 18 -12.65 5.64 -21.43
C LEU A 18 -11.13 5.70 -21.25
N LYS A 19 -10.56 6.90 -21.39
CA LYS A 19 -9.11 7.11 -21.26
C LYS A 19 -8.70 7.67 -19.91
N LYS A 20 -9.56 8.46 -19.29
CA LYS A 20 -9.25 9.17 -18.05
C LYS A 20 -10.49 9.25 -17.16
N ILE A 21 -10.27 9.16 -15.86
CA ILE A 21 -11.19 9.64 -14.83
C ILE A 21 -10.46 10.79 -14.13
N GLU A 22 -10.96 12.01 -14.24
CA GLU A 22 -10.22 13.21 -13.77
C GLU A 22 -10.59 13.62 -12.34
N VAL A 23 -11.88 13.57 -12.01
CA VAL A 23 -12.41 13.98 -10.70
C VAL A 23 -13.48 12.99 -10.27
N LEU A 24 -13.41 12.57 -9.01
CA LEU A 24 -14.48 11.81 -8.36
C LEU A 24 -15.37 12.75 -7.54
N PRO A 25 -16.68 12.48 -7.46
CA PRO A 25 -17.56 13.18 -6.52
C PRO A 25 -17.06 13.00 -5.07
N PRO A 26 -17.28 13.98 -4.20
CA PRO A 26 -16.69 13.99 -2.86
C PRO A 26 -17.13 12.78 -2.03
N ASN A 27 -18.43 12.51 -1.95
CA ASN A 27 -18.92 11.42 -1.11
C ASN A 27 -18.94 10.05 -1.80
N ILE A 28 -18.09 9.83 -2.80
CA ILE A 28 -17.99 8.51 -3.44
C ILE A 28 -17.42 7.50 -2.44
N GLU A 29 -17.99 6.30 -2.41
CA GLU A 29 -17.59 5.17 -1.56
C GLU A 29 -16.90 4.07 -2.39
N PHE A 30 -17.39 3.86 -3.62
CA PHE A 30 -16.99 2.76 -4.50
C PHE A 30 -16.87 3.21 -5.96
N VAL A 31 -15.78 2.79 -6.61
CA VAL A 31 -15.56 2.97 -8.06
C VAL A 31 -15.18 1.64 -8.71
N ASP A 32 -15.99 1.18 -9.66
CA ASP A 32 -15.70 0.05 -10.53
C ASP A 32 -15.38 0.59 -11.94
N ALA A 33 -14.15 0.36 -12.38
CA ALA A 33 -13.71 0.61 -13.74
C ALA A 33 -13.16 -0.66 -14.40
N THR A 34 -13.58 -1.84 -13.92
CA THR A 34 -13.09 -3.14 -14.38
C THR A 34 -13.13 -3.26 -15.91
N GLY A 35 -12.06 -3.74 -16.53
CA GLY A 35 -11.96 -3.97 -17.97
C GLY A 35 -11.99 -2.69 -18.83
N CYS A 36 -11.74 -1.51 -18.26
CA CYS A 36 -11.51 -0.28 -19.02
C CYS A 36 -10.09 -0.29 -19.64
N THR A 37 -9.90 -1.05 -20.71
CA THR A 37 -8.58 -1.32 -21.32
C THR A 37 -7.87 -0.08 -21.89
N SER A 38 -8.58 1.04 -22.09
CA SER A 38 -7.97 2.30 -22.56
C SER A 38 -7.70 3.29 -21.43
N LEU A 39 -8.05 2.97 -20.18
CA LEU A 39 -7.86 3.86 -19.04
C LEU A 39 -6.37 3.99 -18.76
N GLU A 40 -5.87 5.23 -18.84
CA GLU A 40 -4.46 5.60 -18.67
C GLU A 40 -4.26 6.51 -17.46
N SER A 41 -5.34 7.10 -16.94
CA SER A 41 -5.30 8.04 -15.81
C SER A 41 -6.52 7.86 -14.91
N PHE A 42 -6.25 7.81 -13.62
CA PHE A 42 -7.21 7.84 -12.53
C PHE A 42 -6.85 9.03 -11.63
N PRO A 43 -7.80 9.61 -10.88
CA PRO A 43 -7.49 10.75 -10.03
C PRO A 43 -6.38 10.39 -9.07
N ASP A 44 -5.37 11.25 -9.00
CA ASP A 44 -4.29 11.09 -8.04
C ASP A 44 -4.88 11.16 -6.64
N ILE A 45 -4.99 10.01 -5.99
CA ILE A 45 -5.54 9.89 -4.65
C ILE A 45 -4.48 10.19 -3.59
N SER A 46 -3.18 10.22 -3.91
CA SER A 46 -2.11 10.56 -2.95
C SER A 46 -1.94 12.07 -2.80
N LYS A 47 -1.84 12.80 -3.91
CA LYS A 47 -1.70 14.28 -3.91
C LYS A 47 -2.89 15.02 -3.31
N ARG A 48 -4.04 14.37 -3.21
CA ARG A 48 -5.25 14.95 -2.60
C ARG A 48 -5.19 15.00 -1.07
N PHE A 49 -4.16 14.44 -0.43
CA PHE A 49 -3.90 14.54 1.01
C PHE A 49 -2.85 15.59 1.40
N GLU A 50 -2.11 16.16 0.43
CA GLU A 50 -1.09 17.20 0.67
C GLU A 50 -1.70 18.57 0.98
N PHE A 51 -2.93 18.80 0.53
CA PHE A 51 -3.78 19.90 0.97
C PHE A 51 -4.92 19.28 1.78
N ASN A 52 -5.36 19.97 2.83
CA ASN A 52 -6.35 19.55 3.83
C ASN A 52 -7.78 19.34 3.26
N THR A 53 -7.90 18.73 2.08
CA THR A 53 -9.02 18.77 1.13
C THR A 53 -9.22 17.46 0.36
N SER A 54 -8.84 16.29 0.90
CA SER A 54 -9.35 15.03 0.33
C SER A 54 -10.83 14.91 0.69
N ASN A 55 -11.69 15.52 -0.14
CA ASN A 55 -13.14 15.41 -0.01
C ASN A 55 -13.66 13.98 -0.23
N LEU A 56 -12.78 12.98 -0.44
CA LEU A 56 -13.08 11.57 -0.69
C LEU A 56 -12.98 10.73 0.60
N SER A 57 -13.41 11.27 1.74
CA SER A 57 -13.32 10.58 3.03
C SER A 57 -14.09 9.26 3.07
N GLU A 58 -15.11 9.13 2.22
CA GLU A 58 -15.94 7.93 2.15
C GLU A 58 -15.38 6.87 1.19
N LEU A 59 -14.37 7.18 0.37
CA LEU A 59 -13.87 6.27 -0.66
C LEU A 59 -13.01 5.17 -0.05
N HIS A 60 -13.49 3.92 -0.09
CA HIS A 60 -12.78 2.78 0.50
C HIS A 60 -12.63 1.59 -0.46
N SER A 61 -13.15 1.69 -1.69
CA SER A 61 -13.06 0.60 -2.68
C SER A 61 -12.92 1.11 -4.11
N ILE A 62 -11.90 0.60 -4.80
CA ILE A 62 -11.60 0.92 -6.19
C ILE A 62 -11.26 -0.39 -6.91
N ASP A 63 -11.88 -0.63 -8.05
CA ASP A 63 -11.56 -1.75 -8.93
C ASP A 63 -11.11 -1.26 -10.31
N LEU A 64 -9.82 -1.46 -10.59
CA LEU A 64 -9.17 -1.17 -11.86
C LEU A 64 -8.70 -2.47 -12.56
N SER A 65 -9.19 -3.65 -12.14
CA SER A 65 -8.85 -4.93 -12.79
C SER A 65 -9.08 -4.85 -14.31
N GLY A 66 -8.21 -5.49 -15.10
CA GLY A 66 -8.27 -5.43 -16.57
C GLY A 66 -8.04 -4.04 -17.21
N CYS A 67 -7.67 -3.01 -16.45
CA CYS A 67 -7.26 -1.71 -17.00
C CYS A 67 -5.79 -1.73 -17.45
N SER A 68 -5.45 -2.54 -18.44
CA SER A 68 -4.06 -2.90 -18.80
C SER A 68 -3.09 -1.75 -19.13
N LYS A 69 -3.59 -0.54 -19.39
CA LYS A 69 -2.77 0.67 -19.61
C LYS A 69 -2.52 1.51 -18.36
N MET A 70 -3.19 1.18 -17.25
CA MET A 70 -3.01 1.90 -15.99
C MET A 70 -1.65 1.58 -15.38
N LEU A 71 -0.92 2.64 -15.03
CA LEU A 71 0.26 2.56 -14.19
C LEU A 71 -0.12 3.07 -12.81
N VAL A 72 -0.11 2.19 -11.82
CA VAL A 72 -0.49 2.52 -10.44
C VAL A 72 0.75 2.45 -9.58
N ASN A 73 1.11 3.59 -9.00
CA ASN A 73 2.14 3.69 -7.97
C ASN A 73 1.47 4.14 -6.67
N VAL A 74 1.65 3.39 -5.59
CA VAL A 74 0.93 3.58 -4.32
C VAL A 74 1.94 3.68 -3.18
N GLY A 75 1.94 4.82 -2.49
CA GLY A 75 2.63 5.00 -1.23
C GLY A 75 1.84 4.45 -0.03
N SER A 76 2.48 4.38 1.14
CA SER A 76 1.89 3.86 2.39
C SER A 76 0.65 4.64 2.83
N HIS A 77 0.51 5.92 2.46
CA HIS A 77 -0.68 6.75 2.71
C HIS A 77 -1.99 6.12 2.20
N VAL A 78 -1.94 5.13 1.30
CA VAL A 78 -3.12 4.43 0.77
C VAL A 78 -3.91 3.74 1.88
N ALA A 79 -3.26 3.40 3.00
CA ALA A 79 -3.93 2.91 4.21
C ALA A 79 -5.02 3.88 4.69
N ALA A 80 -4.78 5.19 4.67
CA ALA A 80 -5.73 6.19 5.14
C ALA A 80 -6.97 6.31 4.24
N ILE A 81 -6.81 6.00 2.95
CA ILE A 81 -7.90 5.98 1.96
C ILE A 81 -8.71 4.71 2.14
N LEU A 82 -8.05 3.56 2.19
CA LEU A 82 -8.72 2.26 2.24
C LEU A 82 -9.34 1.97 3.61
N ARG A 83 -8.97 2.73 4.65
CA ARG A 83 -9.59 2.63 5.98
C ARG A 83 -11.05 3.07 5.91
N PRO A 84 -12.01 2.17 6.14
CA PRO A 84 -13.41 2.53 6.08
C PRO A 84 -13.79 3.43 7.26
N GLN A 85 -14.38 4.60 6.99
CA GLN A 85 -14.86 5.54 8.02
C GLN A 85 -16.09 5.00 8.79
N LYS A 86 -16.83 4.07 8.19
CA LYS A 86 -18.00 3.43 8.79
C LYS A 86 -17.87 1.93 8.62
N ARG A 87 -18.38 1.16 9.58
CA ARG A 87 -18.52 -0.29 9.47
C ARG A 87 -19.61 -0.59 8.43
N PHE A 88 -19.26 -0.52 7.16
CA PHE A 88 -20.13 -0.98 6.10
C PHE A 88 -20.18 -2.51 6.13
N TRP A 89 -21.38 -3.05 5.95
CA TRP A 89 -21.62 -4.49 5.84
C TRP A 89 -21.11 -5.08 4.51
N ASP A 90 -20.55 -4.23 3.65
CA ASP A 90 -20.00 -4.55 2.33
C ASP A 90 -18.51 -4.89 2.50
N GLN A 91 -18.18 -6.17 2.34
CA GLN A 91 -16.88 -6.77 2.67
C GLN A 91 -15.83 -6.55 1.55
N SER A 92 -16.20 -5.88 0.46
CA SER A 92 -15.35 -5.67 -0.73
C SER A 92 -14.58 -4.35 -0.70
N CYS A 93 -13.86 -4.10 0.40
CA CYS A 93 -12.96 -2.95 0.53
C CYS A 93 -11.61 -3.20 -0.14
N GLY A 94 -10.95 -2.11 -0.57
CA GLY A 94 -9.59 -2.17 -1.11
C GLY A 94 -9.42 -1.69 -2.54
N LEU A 95 -8.17 -1.52 -2.94
CA LEU A 95 -7.74 -1.10 -4.26
C LEU A 95 -7.24 -2.33 -5.04
N LEU A 96 -7.89 -2.63 -6.17
CA LEU A 96 -7.48 -3.68 -7.10
C LEU A 96 -7.00 -3.06 -8.41
N PHE A 97 -5.82 -3.45 -8.89
CA PHE A 97 -5.24 -2.88 -10.11
C PHE A 97 -4.26 -3.85 -10.80
N PRO A 98 -3.95 -3.65 -12.09
CA PRO A 98 -2.94 -4.45 -12.79
C PRO A 98 -1.54 -4.18 -12.23
N GLY A 99 -0.79 -5.24 -11.95
CA GLY A 99 0.55 -5.14 -11.39
C GLY A 99 1.07 -6.47 -10.88
N ASN A 100 2.38 -6.58 -10.71
CA ASN A 100 3.05 -7.84 -10.37
C ASN A 100 4.01 -7.76 -9.18
N LYS A 101 4.03 -6.63 -8.46
CA LYS A 101 4.96 -6.39 -7.36
C LYS A 101 4.21 -5.93 -6.12
N ILE A 102 4.69 -6.36 -4.96
CA ILE A 102 4.35 -5.74 -3.68
C ILE A 102 5.14 -4.42 -3.58
N PRO A 103 4.52 -3.32 -3.14
CA PRO A 103 5.25 -2.09 -2.86
C PRO A 103 6.39 -2.30 -1.84
N ASN A 104 7.52 -1.64 -2.03
CA ASN A 104 8.75 -1.87 -1.25
C ASN A 104 8.65 -1.46 0.23
N TRP A 105 7.63 -0.70 0.62
CA TRP A 105 7.39 -0.24 1.99
C TRP A 105 6.59 -1.24 2.84
N PHE A 106 6.26 -2.43 2.32
CA PHE A 106 5.63 -3.49 3.12
C PHE A 106 6.62 -4.17 4.07
N ASP A 107 6.24 -4.27 5.35
CA ASP A 107 7.12 -4.80 6.42
C ASP A 107 7.39 -6.30 6.29
N HIS A 108 6.36 -7.07 5.94
CA HIS A 108 6.39 -8.52 5.93
C HIS A 108 5.93 -9.03 4.57
N CYS A 109 6.85 -9.56 3.76
CA CYS A 109 6.56 -10.06 2.43
C CYS A 109 6.93 -11.54 2.30
N LYS A 110 6.17 -12.26 1.46
CA LYS A 110 6.41 -13.67 1.18
C LYS A 110 6.15 -13.96 -0.29
N GLU A 111 7.13 -14.58 -0.94
CA GLU A 111 6.91 -15.25 -2.21
C GLU A 111 6.19 -16.57 -1.99
N THR A 112 5.23 -16.87 -2.85
CA THR A 112 4.38 -18.06 -2.71
C THR A 112 4.68 -19.04 -3.83
N SER A 113 4.46 -20.33 -3.58
CA SER A 113 4.68 -21.40 -4.55
C SER A 113 3.62 -21.45 -5.65
N SER A 114 2.97 -20.33 -5.97
CA SER A 114 1.82 -20.28 -6.88
C SER A 114 0.63 -21.12 -6.40
N SER A 115 0.38 -21.14 -5.09
CA SER A 115 -0.73 -21.85 -4.44
C SER A 115 -1.99 -20.97 -4.41
N CYS A 116 -3.15 -21.59 -4.09
CA CYS A 116 -4.40 -20.86 -3.85
C CYS A 116 -4.44 -20.17 -2.48
N SER A 117 -3.51 -20.48 -1.57
CA SER A 117 -3.46 -19.87 -0.24
C SER A 117 -2.04 -19.72 0.29
N SER A 118 -1.85 -18.75 1.18
CA SER A 118 -0.59 -18.53 1.92
C SER A 118 -0.87 -17.83 3.24
N ASP A 119 -0.06 -18.15 4.25
CA ASP A 119 -0.10 -17.51 5.56
C ASP A 119 1.18 -16.69 5.81
N ILE A 120 1.01 -15.53 6.45
CA ILE A 120 2.06 -14.73 7.08
C ILE A 120 1.78 -14.69 8.58
N PHE A 121 2.80 -15.00 9.39
CA PHE A 121 2.75 -14.96 10.84
C PHE A 121 3.63 -13.82 11.36
N ILE A 122 3.10 -13.04 12.30
CA ILE A 122 3.76 -11.85 12.86
C ILE A 122 3.61 -11.88 14.38
N GLU A 123 4.73 -11.91 15.10
CA GLU A 123 4.74 -11.79 16.55
C GLU A 123 4.59 -10.33 16.98
N LEU A 124 3.52 -10.02 17.72
CA LEU A 124 3.23 -8.69 18.23
C LEU A 124 3.77 -8.53 19.65
N LEU A 125 4.89 -7.82 19.78
CA LEU A 125 5.51 -7.53 21.09
C LEU A 125 4.89 -6.31 21.77
N ASN A 126 4.52 -5.29 20.99
CA ASN A 126 3.93 -4.03 21.45
C ASN A 126 2.70 -3.68 20.60
N PRO A 127 1.57 -4.39 20.76
CA PRO A 127 0.39 -4.23 19.91
C PRO A 127 -0.34 -2.89 20.10
N SER A 128 -0.16 -2.21 21.23
CA SER A 128 -0.95 -1.03 21.62
C SER A 128 -0.78 0.17 20.67
N VAL A 129 0.25 0.17 19.84
CA VAL A 129 0.50 1.22 18.84
C VAL A 129 -0.08 0.87 17.47
N ILE A 130 -0.51 -0.38 17.23
CA ILE A 130 -1.01 -0.85 15.94
C ILE A 130 -2.53 -0.72 15.94
N ASN A 131 -3.09 -0.07 14.91
CA ASN A 131 -4.53 0.16 14.79
C ASN A 131 -5.14 -0.42 13.52
N GLY A 132 -4.33 -0.98 12.63
CA GLY A 132 -4.80 -1.55 11.38
C GLY A 132 -3.75 -2.40 10.70
N ILE A 133 -4.20 -3.16 9.72
CA ILE A 133 -3.38 -4.04 8.91
C ILE A 133 -3.65 -3.70 7.46
N LEU A 134 -2.63 -3.26 6.73
CA LEU A 134 -2.71 -3.16 5.28
C LEU A 134 -2.10 -4.41 4.67
N THR A 135 -2.85 -5.06 3.80
CA THR A 135 -2.46 -6.30 3.14
C THR A 135 -2.29 -6.08 1.65
N CYS A 136 -1.41 -6.86 1.04
CA CYS A 136 -1.17 -6.88 -0.39
C CYS A 136 -1.15 -8.31 -0.90
N ALA A 137 -2.02 -8.63 -1.86
CA ALA A 137 -2.01 -9.90 -2.58
C ALA A 137 -1.69 -9.64 -4.05
N VAL A 138 -0.66 -10.29 -4.58
CA VAL A 138 -0.38 -10.35 -6.02
C VAL A 138 -0.85 -11.69 -6.52
N PHE A 139 -1.77 -11.71 -7.47
CA PHE A 139 -2.31 -12.95 -8.03
C PHE A 139 -2.40 -12.89 -9.55
N THR A 140 -2.62 -14.05 -10.15
CA THR A 140 -2.85 -14.21 -11.60
C THR A 140 -3.96 -15.20 -11.84
N TYR A 141 -4.67 -15.05 -12.96
CA TYR A 141 -5.63 -16.03 -13.42
C TYR A 141 -5.04 -16.88 -14.55
N THR A 142 -4.98 -18.20 -14.36
CA THR A 142 -4.47 -19.19 -15.33
C THR A 142 -5.54 -20.14 -15.84
N GLY A 143 -6.82 -19.91 -15.49
CA GLY A 143 -7.90 -20.75 -15.99
C GLY A 143 -8.13 -20.54 -17.49
N HIS A 144 -8.79 -21.51 -18.12
CA HIS A 144 -9.16 -21.40 -19.53
C HIS A 144 -10.15 -20.25 -19.73
N GLU A 145 -10.01 -19.52 -20.84
CA GLU A 145 -10.98 -18.52 -21.29
C GLU A 145 -12.31 -19.21 -21.65
N VAL A 146 -13.14 -19.45 -20.65
CA VAL A 146 -14.57 -19.72 -20.89
C VAL A 146 -15.21 -18.35 -21.08
N GLU A 147 -16.00 -18.19 -22.15
CA GLU A 147 -16.64 -16.93 -22.58
C GLU A 147 -17.61 -16.28 -21.56
N ILE A 148 -17.67 -16.76 -20.33
CA ILE A 148 -18.59 -16.31 -19.29
C ILE A 148 -17.82 -15.48 -18.27
N ASP A 149 -18.37 -14.32 -17.88
CA ASP A 149 -17.89 -13.47 -16.79
C ASP A 149 -17.87 -14.23 -15.45
N GLN A 150 -16.83 -15.04 -15.25
CA GLN A 150 -16.63 -15.77 -13.99
C GLN A 150 -16.17 -14.78 -12.92
N ARG A 151 -16.95 -14.72 -11.84
CA ARG A 151 -16.56 -14.04 -10.61
C ARG A 151 -15.78 -15.02 -9.75
N PHE A 152 -14.64 -14.59 -9.27
CA PHE A 152 -13.86 -15.35 -8.31
C PHE A 152 -13.88 -14.65 -6.96
N LEU A 153 -13.84 -15.44 -5.89
CA LEU A 153 -13.72 -14.94 -4.54
C LEU A 153 -12.26 -15.04 -4.10
N ILE A 154 -11.69 -13.90 -3.73
CA ILE A 154 -10.42 -13.82 -3.01
C ILE A 154 -10.71 -13.30 -1.60
N SER A 155 -10.01 -13.85 -0.63
CA SER A 155 -10.29 -13.66 0.79
C SER A 155 -9.01 -13.42 1.58
N ILE A 156 -9.09 -12.52 2.55
CA ILE A 156 -8.06 -12.33 3.57
C ILE A 156 -8.71 -12.61 4.92
N THR A 157 -8.18 -13.59 5.63
CA THR A 157 -8.59 -13.90 7.00
C THR A 157 -7.55 -13.41 7.98
N VAL A 158 -7.99 -12.65 8.97
CA VAL A 158 -7.15 -12.15 10.07
C VAL A 158 -7.43 -12.97 11.31
N ASN A 159 -6.41 -13.68 11.81
CA ASN A 159 -6.47 -14.44 13.05
C ASN A 159 -5.45 -13.88 14.06
N TYR A 160 -5.78 -13.97 15.34
CA TYR A 160 -4.91 -13.58 16.45
C TYR A 160 -4.96 -14.67 17.52
N ASP A 161 -3.79 -15.21 17.90
CA ASP A 161 -3.64 -16.35 18.83
C ASP A 161 -4.61 -17.51 18.51
N GLY A 162 -4.72 -17.85 17.22
CA GLY A 162 -5.58 -18.93 16.72
C GLY A 162 -7.08 -18.60 16.66
N ARG A 163 -7.51 -17.40 17.05
CA ARG A 163 -8.90 -16.94 16.95
C ARG A 163 -9.09 -16.04 15.74
N ARG A 164 -10.13 -16.27 14.95
CA ARG A 164 -10.49 -15.39 13.82
C ARG A 164 -11.04 -14.06 14.31
N LEU A 165 -10.38 -12.97 13.96
CA LEU A 165 -10.86 -11.61 14.19
C LEU A 165 -11.85 -11.18 13.09
N GLY A 166 -11.56 -11.52 11.82
CA GLY A 166 -12.45 -11.20 10.72
C GLY A 166 -11.96 -11.70 9.36
N ILE A 167 -12.74 -11.37 8.34
CA ILE A 167 -12.50 -11.73 6.94
C ILE A 167 -12.79 -10.50 6.06
N ILE A 168 -11.98 -10.33 5.01
CA ILE A 168 -12.22 -9.39 3.92
C ILE A 168 -12.38 -10.23 2.65
N ASP A 169 -13.50 -10.02 1.95
CA ASP A 169 -13.88 -10.78 0.78
C ASP A 169 -14.03 -9.86 -0.43
N LYS A 170 -13.36 -10.18 -1.54
CA LYS A 170 -13.51 -9.45 -2.79
C LYS A 170 -13.90 -10.38 -3.93
N LEU A 171 -14.98 -10.01 -4.61
CA LEU A 171 -15.34 -10.59 -5.89
C LEU A 171 -14.52 -9.91 -6.98
N VAL A 172 -13.84 -10.70 -7.80
CA VAL A 172 -12.99 -10.21 -8.90
C VAL A 172 -13.41 -10.83 -10.22
N TYR A 173 -13.28 -10.06 -11.29
CA TYR A 173 -13.47 -10.51 -12.66
C TYR A 173 -12.12 -10.46 -13.36
N LEU A 174 -11.62 -11.62 -13.77
CA LEU A 174 -10.29 -11.76 -14.34
C LEU A 174 -10.36 -12.61 -15.61
N LYS A 175 -9.56 -12.23 -16.59
CA LYS A 175 -9.31 -12.99 -17.81
C LYS A 175 -7.84 -13.37 -17.88
N ALA A 176 -7.54 -14.47 -18.57
CA ALA A 176 -6.16 -14.95 -18.68
C ALA A 176 -5.24 -13.91 -19.35
N SER A 177 -5.82 -13.06 -20.21
CA SER A 177 -5.14 -11.95 -20.88
C SER A 177 -4.91 -10.71 -20.01
N ASP A 178 -5.48 -10.61 -18.81
CA ASP A 178 -5.35 -9.43 -17.95
C ASP A 178 -4.00 -9.38 -17.19
N GLY A 179 -3.21 -10.45 -17.24
CA GLY A 179 -1.93 -10.55 -16.53
C GLY A 179 -2.11 -10.71 -15.02
N GLN A 180 -1.20 -10.10 -14.26
CA GLN A 180 -1.22 -10.12 -12.79
C GLN A 180 -1.92 -8.89 -12.24
N HIS A 181 -2.52 -9.06 -11.06
CA HIS A 181 -3.18 -7.98 -10.33
C HIS A 181 -2.68 -7.91 -8.90
N VAL A 182 -2.71 -6.70 -8.38
CA VAL A 182 -2.41 -6.36 -6.99
C VAL A 182 -3.71 -5.96 -6.32
N TRP A 183 -4.04 -6.62 -5.21
CA TRP A 183 -5.11 -6.22 -4.31
C TRP A 183 -4.54 -5.72 -3.00
N LEU A 184 -4.79 -4.45 -2.71
CA LEU A 184 -4.55 -3.84 -1.42
C LEU A 184 -5.84 -3.80 -0.61
N ALA A 185 -5.83 -4.33 0.61
CA ALA A 185 -6.99 -4.30 1.49
C ALA A 185 -6.58 -3.91 2.91
N PHE A 186 -7.35 -2.98 3.50
CA PHE A 186 -7.16 -2.52 4.87
C PHE A 186 -8.12 -3.26 5.81
N TYR A 187 -7.59 -3.79 6.90
CA TYR A 187 -8.35 -4.34 8.01
C TYR A 187 -8.20 -3.43 9.22
N ASP A 188 -9.31 -2.89 9.71
CA ASP A 188 -9.30 -2.11 10.95
C ASP A 188 -9.27 -3.05 12.15
N LEU A 189 -8.28 -2.88 13.02
CA LEU A 189 -8.17 -3.66 14.25
C LEU A 189 -9.07 -3.11 15.35
N GLU A 190 -9.62 -1.91 15.23
CA GLU A 190 -10.63 -1.43 16.17
C GLU A 190 -11.95 -2.22 15.97
N PRO A 191 -12.50 -2.87 17.02
CA PRO A 191 -12.41 -2.49 18.42
C PRO A 191 -11.56 -3.44 19.28
N PHE A 192 -10.72 -4.28 18.67
CA PHE A 192 -9.94 -5.28 19.36
C PHE A 192 -8.79 -4.63 20.14
N THR A 193 -8.72 -4.91 21.44
CA THR A 193 -7.54 -4.61 22.25
C THR A 193 -6.63 -5.83 22.20
N LEU A 194 -5.55 -5.75 21.45
CA LEU A 194 -4.59 -6.83 21.30
C LEU A 194 -3.55 -6.78 22.44
N ALA A 195 -3.17 -7.95 22.93
CA ALA A 195 -2.07 -8.14 23.88
C ALA A 195 -0.82 -8.65 23.14
N LYS A 196 0.23 -9.01 23.88
CA LYS A 196 1.35 -9.72 23.27
C LYS A 196 0.86 -11.08 22.76
N GLY A 197 1.16 -11.41 21.51
CA GLY A 197 0.73 -12.67 20.88
C GLY A 197 1.08 -12.72 19.39
N SER A 198 0.46 -13.65 18.67
CA SER A 198 0.78 -13.95 17.28
C SER A 198 -0.39 -13.63 16.35
N LEU A 199 -0.12 -12.78 15.36
CA LEU A 199 -1.04 -12.43 14.29
C LEU A 199 -0.79 -13.35 13.09
N GLN A 200 -1.85 -13.95 12.55
CA GLN A 200 -1.79 -14.72 11.32
C GLN A 200 -2.70 -14.07 10.28
N ILE A 201 -2.11 -13.74 9.13
CA ILE A 201 -2.83 -13.23 7.96
C ILE A 201 -2.82 -14.32 6.90
N ARG A 202 -4.01 -14.86 6.61
CA ARG A 202 -4.22 -15.87 5.58
C ARG A 202 -4.79 -15.22 4.34
N PHE A 203 -4.11 -15.41 3.22
CA PHE A 203 -4.56 -15.09 1.88
C PHE A 203 -5.11 -16.37 1.25
N GLU A 204 -6.30 -16.29 0.66
CA GLU A 204 -6.97 -17.43 0.03
C GLU A 204 -7.69 -17.02 -1.26
N CYS A 205 -7.65 -17.88 -2.26
CA CYS A 205 -8.35 -17.73 -3.53
C CYS A 205 -9.19 -19.00 -3.74
N ASN A 206 -10.52 -18.85 -3.75
CA ASN A 206 -11.44 -19.99 -3.77
C ASN A 206 -11.80 -20.48 -5.20
N SER A 207 -10.85 -20.48 -6.13
CA SER A 207 -11.12 -20.91 -7.50
C SER A 207 -9.94 -21.62 -8.19
N ASN A 208 -10.25 -22.61 -9.03
CA ASN A 208 -9.29 -23.46 -9.76
C ASN A 208 -8.43 -22.71 -10.80
N GLY A 209 -8.54 -21.38 -10.90
CA GLY A 209 -7.79 -20.59 -11.86
C GLY A 209 -6.99 -19.44 -11.26
N ILE A 210 -7.16 -19.09 -9.98
CA ILE A 210 -6.39 -18.00 -9.37
C ILE A 210 -5.21 -18.56 -8.60
N LEU A 211 -4.02 -18.07 -8.94
CA LEU A 211 -2.78 -18.39 -8.25
C LEU A 211 -2.28 -17.15 -7.53
N LEU A 212 -2.11 -17.25 -6.22
CA LEU A 212 -1.39 -16.25 -5.43
C LEU A 212 0.10 -16.35 -5.81
N LYS A 213 0.77 -15.22 -6.00
CA LYS A 213 2.19 -15.14 -6.39
C LYS A 213 3.03 -14.55 -5.27
N HIS A 214 2.57 -13.43 -4.71
CA HIS A 214 3.20 -12.79 -3.56
C HIS A 214 2.13 -12.33 -2.59
N CYS A 215 2.44 -12.35 -1.30
CA CYS A 215 1.62 -11.69 -0.29
C CYS A 215 2.46 -10.84 0.65
N GLY A 216 1.86 -9.76 1.14
CA GLY A 216 2.52 -8.75 1.96
C GLY A 216 1.59 -8.23 3.04
N VAL A 217 2.16 -7.88 4.19
CA VAL A 217 1.49 -7.24 5.32
C VAL A 217 2.32 -6.04 5.80
N HIS A 218 1.64 -4.92 5.99
CA HIS A 218 2.17 -3.73 6.63
C HIS A 218 1.29 -3.39 7.85
N LEU A 219 1.93 -3.18 9.00
CA LEU A 219 1.23 -2.90 10.27
C LEU A 219 1.08 -1.40 10.43
N VAL A 220 -0.15 -0.91 10.35
CA VAL A 220 -0.45 0.52 10.40
C VAL A 220 -0.52 0.99 11.85
N ARG A 221 0.29 2.00 12.18
CA ARG A 221 0.49 2.47 13.55
C ARG A 221 -0.28 3.76 13.85
N ASN A 222 -0.40 4.10 15.13
CA ASN A 222 -1.13 5.28 15.61
C ASN A 222 -0.42 6.60 15.26
N ASP A 223 0.90 6.63 15.19
CA ASP A 223 1.74 7.78 14.82
C ASP A 223 1.67 8.10 13.31
N GLU A 224 1.38 7.13 12.46
CA GLU A 224 1.05 7.37 11.05
C GLU A 224 -0.26 8.16 10.86
N LYS A 225 -1.11 8.27 11.91
CA LYS A 225 -2.22 9.25 11.94
C LYS A 225 -1.70 10.70 12.02
N ASN A 226 -0.51 10.92 12.58
CA ASN A 226 0.10 12.23 12.90
C ASN A 226 1.18 12.70 11.92
N ALA A 227 1.64 11.84 11.00
CA ALA A 227 2.48 12.23 9.86
C ALA A 227 1.80 13.25 8.91
N ARG A 228 0.54 13.61 9.19
CA ARG A 228 -0.15 14.81 8.68
C ARG A 228 0.49 16.15 9.09
N SER A 229 1.38 16.19 10.09
CA SER A 229 1.93 17.44 10.63
C SER A 229 3.42 17.68 10.34
N TYR A 230 4.19 16.65 9.98
CA TYR A 230 5.65 16.78 9.86
C TYR A 230 6.13 17.18 8.45
N TYR A 231 5.32 16.94 7.42
CA TYR A 231 5.70 17.27 6.03
C TYR A 231 5.18 18.63 5.55
N SER A 232 4.41 19.37 6.36
CA SER A 232 3.95 20.71 6.01
C SER A 232 4.98 21.82 6.25
N ASP A 233 6.08 21.53 6.96
CA ASP A 233 7.03 22.56 7.42
C ASP A 233 8.33 22.64 6.60
N TYR A 234 8.50 21.81 5.57
CA TYR A 234 9.76 21.76 4.78
C TYR A 234 9.61 22.14 3.30
N SER A 235 8.49 22.71 2.88
CA SER A 235 8.37 23.31 1.54
C SER A 235 8.03 24.79 1.64
N ASP A 236 8.97 25.58 2.16
CA ASP A 236 9.09 27.02 1.87
C ASP A 236 10.51 27.48 2.19
N SER A 237 11.41 27.22 1.26
CA SER A 237 12.52 28.12 0.93
C SER A 237 13.08 27.72 -0.42
N GLU A 238 12.44 28.21 -1.49
CA GLU A 238 13.19 28.51 -2.71
C GLU A 238 14.23 29.56 -2.33
N ASN A 239 15.50 29.23 -2.49
CA ASN A 239 16.50 30.17 -2.96
C ASN A 239 17.46 29.41 -3.86
N ASP A 240 17.57 29.94 -5.06
CA ASP A 240 18.63 29.69 -6.03
C ASP A 240 19.99 29.65 -5.33
N ASP A 241 20.82 28.69 -5.71
CA ASP A 241 22.17 28.98 -6.18
C ASP A 241 22.74 27.70 -6.82
N ASP A 242 23.26 27.92 -8.03
CA ASP A 242 24.09 26.99 -8.78
C ASP A 242 25.24 26.46 -7.92
N GLU A 243 25.55 25.17 -7.97
CA GLU A 243 26.93 24.73 -8.21
C GLU A 243 27.05 23.23 -8.49
N GLU A 244 27.71 22.95 -9.61
CA GLU A 244 28.24 21.65 -9.99
C GLU A 244 29.29 21.19 -8.97
N CYS A 245 29.21 19.95 -8.49
CA CYS A 245 30.33 19.34 -7.78
C CYS A 245 30.82 18.07 -8.49
N TYR A 246 31.89 18.29 -9.25
CA TYR A 246 32.88 17.29 -9.63
C TYR A 246 33.42 16.58 -8.39
N SER A 247 33.72 15.30 -8.56
CA SER A 247 34.53 14.50 -7.65
C SER A 247 35.99 14.96 -7.64
N HIS A 248 36.66 14.89 -6.48
CA HIS A 248 38.07 14.51 -6.18
C HIS A 248 38.25 14.71 -4.65
N SER A 249 38.39 13.65 -3.84
CA SER A 249 39.62 12.95 -3.44
C SER A 249 40.68 13.86 -2.78
N GLU A 250 40.90 13.56 -1.49
CA GLU A 250 42.19 13.49 -0.77
C GLU A 250 43.12 14.72 -0.82
N ASP A 251 43.34 15.37 0.34
CA ASP A 251 44.61 15.31 1.10
C ASP A 251 44.70 16.43 2.17
N ASP A 252 45.18 16.01 3.34
CA ASP A 252 46.07 16.65 4.32
C ASP A 252 46.19 18.19 4.42
N ASP A 253 46.06 18.72 5.65
CA ASP A 253 47.19 19.33 6.38
C ASP A 253 46.73 19.93 7.74
N ASP A 254 47.39 19.43 8.79
CA ASP A 254 47.95 20.10 9.98
C ASP A 254 47.35 21.42 10.51
N GLU A 255 47.06 21.45 11.83
CA GLU A 255 47.70 22.43 12.73
C GLU A 255 47.60 21.98 14.22
N GLU A 256 48.77 21.94 14.87
CA GLU A 256 49.02 21.68 16.29
C GLU A 256 48.49 22.81 17.21
N TYR A 257 48.32 22.56 18.52
CA TYR A 257 48.82 23.45 19.60
C TYR A 257 48.74 22.75 21.01
N TYR A 258 49.93 22.43 21.55
CA TYR A 258 50.42 22.32 22.96
C TYR A 258 49.66 21.59 24.09
N SER A 259 50.38 20.68 24.77
CA SER A 259 50.86 20.91 26.15
C SER A 259 52.00 19.96 26.55
N MET A 260 52.94 20.53 27.30
CA MET A 260 54.17 19.96 27.88
C MET A 260 53.90 18.88 28.94
N ASP A 261 54.82 17.90 29.07
CA ASP A 261 55.70 17.78 30.26
C ASP A 261 56.58 16.50 30.20
N ASP A 262 57.89 16.74 30.34
CA ASP A 262 58.91 16.04 31.11
C ASP A 262 58.90 14.50 31.22
N ASN A 263 59.97 13.85 30.73
CA ASN A 263 61.09 13.46 31.60
C ASN A 263 62.27 12.82 30.83
N LEU A 264 63.45 13.11 31.37
CA LEU A 264 64.79 12.64 31.05
C LEU A 264 64.94 11.12 31.21
N GLU A 265 65.75 10.46 30.38
CA GLU A 265 67.08 9.96 30.76
C GLU A 265 67.77 9.16 29.65
N ASP A 266 69.09 9.23 29.71
CA ASP A 266 70.12 8.77 28.78
C ASP A 266 70.16 7.25 28.54
N GLY A 267 70.78 6.84 27.42
CA GLY A 267 71.25 5.47 27.26
C GLY A 267 71.72 5.12 25.85
N ASP A 268 72.88 5.66 25.47
CA ASP A 268 73.61 5.28 24.26
C ASP A 268 74.54 4.07 24.57
N LYS A 269 74.74 3.18 23.58
CA LYS A 269 75.74 2.08 23.46
C LYS A 269 75.34 0.72 24.06
N ASP A 270 75.48 -0.44 23.40
CA ASP A 270 76.32 -0.90 22.28
C ASP A 270 75.54 -1.84 21.32
#